data_AF-A0A2B4R8S2-F1
#
_entry.id   AF-A0A2B4R8S2-F1
#
_cell.length_a   1.000
_cell.length_b   1.000
_cell.length_c   1.000
_cell.angle_alpha   90.00
_cell.angle_beta   90.00
_cell.angle_gamma   90.00
#
_symmetry.space_group_name_H-M   'P 1'
#
loop_
_entity.id
_entity.type
_entity.pdbx_description
1 polymer ?
#
loop_
_entity_poly.entity_id
_entity_poly.type
_entity_poly.pdbx_seq_one_letter_code
_entity_poly.pdbx_strand_id
1 'polypeptide(L)'
;MEEGRFTDCIDMRKLNGYVAKRLDSPSLLSCGQQCQRNTWCTSTNFKFSFKGKEEGTCELNKHDMSTVNETNNFSDDQQTTFSLLLKRTFHYDDDLWSNKKTFNLEGGKTGLDSNETKLPTYWNTPFTRICLGMKIGEEDSFIAIDKPASSLYSLIADGKYRATSLGRNSWKRLIGSRASLQRNCNKEGFNVVCTRASHSKARIGYIGNQESNCGSCDSRIGFGTGGNPDDSNTCGNQARHNPDNSKRHITAMGYISV
;
A
#
# COMPACT_ATOMS: atom_id res chain seq x y z
N MET A 1 -15.05 -1.74 -16.30
CA MET A 1 -14.37 -0.54 -15.79
C MET A 1 -13.13 -1.04 -15.08
N GLU A 2 -11.96 -0.88 -15.70
CA GLU A 2 -10.67 -1.31 -15.15
C GLU A 2 -10.41 -0.57 -13.82
N GLU A 3 -10.06 -1.32 -12.78
CA GLU A 3 -9.77 -0.80 -11.45
C GLU A 3 -8.49 0.06 -11.48
N GLY A 4 -8.68 1.37 -11.66
CA GLY A 4 -8.12 2.45 -10.83
C GLY A 4 -6.64 2.42 -10.43
N ARG A 5 -5.71 2.04 -11.31
CA ARG A 5 -4.27 2.29 -11.08
C ARG A 5 -3.90 3.65 -11.65
N PHE A 6 -3.60 4.59 -10.76
CA PHE A 6 -3.05 5.90 -11.13
C PHE A 6 -1.55 5.78 -11.35
N THR A 7 -1.07 6.44 -12.38
CA THR A 7 0.35 6.50 -12.73
C THR A 7 0.88 7.88 -12.35
N ASP A 8 1.86 7.97 -11.46
CA ASP A 8 2.59 9.22 -11.29
C ASP A 8 3.60 9.34 -12.43
N CYS A 9 3.41 10.33 -13.29
CA CYS A 9 4.26 10.55 -14.46
C CYS A 9 5.24 11.70 -14.21
N ILE A 10 6.50 11.50 -14.58
CA ILE A 10 7.54 12.53 -14.58
C ILE A 10 8.11 12.60 -15.99
N ASP A 11 7.84 13.70 -16.68
CA ASP A 11 8.36 13.94 -18.02
C ASP A 11 9.85 14.31 -17.98
N MET A 12 10.51 14.05 -19.11
CA MET A 12 11.93 14.33 -19.34
C MET A 12 12.87 13.64 -18.35
N ARG A 13 12.42 12.54 -17.73
CA ARG A 13 13.19 11.78 -16.75
C ARG A 13 13.15 10.30 -17.01
N LYS A 14 14.26 9.66 -16.67
CA LYS A 14 14.47 8.22 -16.78
C LYS A 14 14.98 7.67 -15.46
N LEU A 15 14.39 6.57 -14.99
CA LEU A 15 14.92 5.78 -13.90
C LEU A 15 16.00 4.81 -14.41
N ASN A 16 17.23 4.92 -13.89
CA ASN A 16 18.37 4.10 -14.30
C ASN A 16 18.64 2.95 -13.32
N GLY A 17 19.16 1.83 -13.83
CA GLY A 17 19.60 0.69 -13.00
C GLY A 17 18.52 -0.32 -12.62
N TYR A 18 17.24 -0.03 -12.90
CA TYR A 18 16.11 -0.88 -12.50
C TYR A 18 15.34 -1.54 -13.65
N VAL A 19 15.82 -1.37 -14.89
CA VAL A 19 15.17 -1.93 -16.09
C VAL A 19 15.28 -3.45 -16.07
N ALA A 20 14.15 -4.13 -15.92
CA ALA A 20 14.07 -5.59 -15.92
C ALA A 20 13.60 -6.16 -17.26
N LYS A 21 12.85 -5.38 -18.06
CA LYS A 21 12.44 -5.79 -19.42
C LYS A 21 12.35 -4.59 -20.35
N ARG A 22 12.72 -4.79 -21.63
CA ARG A 22 12.55 -3.81 -22.71
C ARG A 22 11.66 -4.41 -23.78
N LEU A 23 10.81 -3.58 -24.36
CA LEU A 23 9.86 -3.97 -25.39
C LEU A 23 9.43 -2.76 -26.21
N ASP A 24 8.95 -3.00 -27.42
CA ASP A 24 8.33 -1.95 -28.24
C ASP A 24 6.89 -1.72 -27.78
N SER A 25 6.48 -0.45 -27.74
CA SER A 25 5.14 -0.05 -27.34
C SER A 25 4.66 1.13 -28.18
N PRO A 26 3.41 1.11 -28.68
CA PRO A 26 2.88 2.21 -29.50
C PRO A 26 2.63 3.49 -28.70
N SER A 27 2.52 3.40 -27.37
CA SER A 27 2.24 4.56 -26.53
C SER A 27 2.68 4.38 -25.08
N LEU A 28 2.72 5.49 -24.35
CA LEU A 28 2.90 5.53 -22.91
C LEU A 28 1.84 4.68 -22.19
N LEU A 29 0.58 4.79 -22.62
CA LEU A 29 -0.54 4.04 -22.02
C LEU A 29 -0.37 2.52 -22.21
N SER A 30 -0.02 2.09 -23.42
CA SER A 30 0.23 0.66 -23.69
C SER A 30 1.42 0.14 -22.88
N CYS A 31 2.48 0.95 -22.72
CA CYS A 31 3.62 0.62 -21.87
C CYS A 31 3.19 0.42 -20.41
N GLY A 32 2.36 1.32 -19.88
CA GLY A 32 1.77 1.19 -18.54
C GLY A 32 0.91 -0.07 -18.38
N GLN A 33 0.05 -0.39 -19.35
CA GLN A 33 -0.74 -1.62 -19.34
C GLN A 33 0.14 -2.88 -19.36
N GLN A 34 1.24 -2.86 -20.09
CA GLN A 34 2.20 -3.96 -20.08
C GLN A 34 2.89 -4.11 -18.72
N CYS A 35 3.23 -3.01 -18.04
CA CYS A 35 3.69 -3.05 -16.66
C CYS A 35 2.64 -3.70 -15.75
N GLN A 36 1.37 -3.29 -15.85
CA GLN A 36 0.29 -3.83 -15.03
C GLN A 36 0.06 -5.34 -15.19
N ARG A 37 0.36 -5.90 -16.37
CA ARG A 37 0.30 -7.34 -16.66
C ARG A 37 1.47 -8.13 -16.06
N ASN A 38 2.55 -7.46 -15.66
CA ASN A 38 3.70 -8.08 -15.02
C ASN A 38 3.67 -7.78 -13.51
N THR A 39 3.41 -8.79 -12.69
CA THR A 39 3.27 -8.62 -11.22
C THR A 39 4.48 -8.02 -10.52
N TRP A 40 5.66 -8.13 -11.12
CA TRP A 40 6.91 -7.58 -10.62
C TRP A 40 7.17 -6.13 -11.07
N CYS A 41 6.44 -5.61 -12.06
CA CYS A 41 6.72 -4.29 -12.62
C CYS A 41 6.12 -3.19 -11.73
N THR A 42 6.97 -2.25 -11.35
CA THR A 42 6.63 -1.17 -10.41
C THR A 42 6.61 0.20 -11.07
N SER A 43 7.34 0.38 -12.18
CA SER A 43 7.32 1.61 -12.97
C SER A 43 7.75 1.35 -14.41
N THR A 44 7.65 2.36 -15.27
CA THR A 44 8.12 2.30 -16.66
C THR A 44 8.91 3.54 -17.05
N ASN A 45 9.89 3.37 -17.94
CA ASN A 45 10.42 4.46 -18.76
C ASN A 45 9.89 4.29 -20.19
N PHE A 46 9.14 5.26 -20.72
CA PHE A 46 8.69 5.22 -22.10
C PHE A 46 9.39 6.30 -22.91
N LYS A 47 10.05 5.89 -23.99
CA LYS A 47 10.75 6.78 -24.91
C LYS A 47 10.07 6.78 -26.27
N PHE A 48 9.57 7.94 -26.70
CA PHE A 48 8.96 8.07 -28.02
C PHE A 48 10.02 8.12 -29.14
N SER A 49 9.81 7.40 -30.24
CA SER A 49 10.72 7.40 -31.38
C SER A 49 10.20 8.33 -32.48
N PHE A 50 10.93 9.42 -32.75
CA PHE A 50 10.59 10.36 -33.83
C PHE A 50 11.04 9.89 -35.23
N LYS A 51 11.72 8.73 -35.34
CA LYS A 51 12.33 8.24 -36.59
C LYS A 51 11.39 7.35 -37.42
N GLY A 52 10.15 7.78 -37.63
CA GLY A 52 9.24 7.16 -38.61
C GLY A 52 8.66 5.78 -38.27
N LYS A 53 8.81 5.32 -37.02
CA LYS A 53 8.03 4.19 -36.47
C LYS A 53 6.93 4.76 -35.59
N GLU A 54 5.71 4.23 -35.70
CA GLU A 54 4.60 4.54 -34.78
C GLU A 54 4.78 3.92 -33.38
N GLU A 55 5.98 3.42 -33.08
CA GLU A 55 6.31 2.65 -31.88
C GLU A 55 7.49 3.29 -31.15
N GLY A 56 7.32 3.48 -29.83
CA GLY A 56 8.37 3.89 -28.90
C GLY A 56 8.94 2.70 -28.14
N THR A 57 10.00 2.95 -27.38
CA THR A 57 10.62 1.94 -26.52
C THR A 57 10.04 2.04 -25.11
N CYS A 58 9.53 0.93 -24.60
CA CYS A 58 9.04 0.77 -23.23
C CYS A 58 10.04 -0.05 -22.41
N GLU A 59 10.53 0.53 -21.32
CA GLU A 59 11.34 -0.15 -20.31
C GLU A 59 10.46 -0.39 -19.08
N LEU A 60 10.25 -1.66 -18.71
CA LEU A 60 9.57 -2.06 -17.48
C LEU A 60 10.61 -2.19 -16.37
N ASN A 61 10.39 -1.46 -15.27
CA ASN A 61 11.30 -1.41 -14.14
C ASN A 61 10.80 -2.27 -12.98
N LYS A 62 11.74 -2.82 -12.20
CA LYS A 62 11.50 -3.53 -10.94
C LYS A 62 12.33 -2.89 -9.83
N HIS A 63 11.66 -2.33 -8.83
CA HIS A 63 12.31 -1.74 -7.66
C HIS A 63 11.33 -1.64 -6.48
N ASP A 64 11.82 -1.42 -5.27
CA ASP A 64 10.96 -1.07 -4.14
C ASP A 64 10.48 0.38 -4.26
N MET A 65 9.27 0.70 -3.78
CA MET A 65 8.71 2.06 -3.91
C MET A 65 9.54 3.13 -3.18
N SER A 66 10.22 2.76 -2.09
CA SER A 66 11.11 3.66 -1.35
C SER A 66 12.29 4.18 -2.19
N THR A 67 12.73 3.40 -3.18
CA THR A 67 13.90 3.69 -4.01
C THR A 67 13.70 4.87 -4.97
N VAL A 68 12.45 5.18 -5.33
CA VAL A 68 12.12 6.29 -6.24
C VAL A 68 12.09 7.64 -5.52
N ASN A 69 11.86 7.63 -4.20
CA ASN A 69 11.90 8.83 -3.37
C ASN A 69 13.33 9.25 -2.99
N GLU A 70 14.33 8.41 -3.24
CA GLU A 70 15.75 8.73 -3.09
C GLU A 70 16.27 9.32 -4.40
N THR A 71 16.55 10.62 -4.40
CA THR A 71 16.75 11.50 -5.58
C THR A 71 17.96 11.21 -6.48
N ASN A 72 18.58 10.03 -6.42
CA ASN A 72 19.86 9.77 -7.09
C ASN A 72 19.79 8.86 -8.33
N ASN A 73 18.66 8.20 -8.58
CA ASN A 73 18.55 7.20 -9.65
C ASN A 73 17.94 7.72 -10.95
N PHE A 74 17.60 9.00 -10.99
CA PHE A 74 17.03 9.66 -12.16
C PHE A 74 18.09 10.37 -12.99
N SER A 75 18.02 10.21 -14.31
CA SER A 75 18.71 11.09 -15.26
C SER A 75 17.71 11.87 -16.09
N ASP A 76 18.08 13.08 -16.46
CA ASP A 76 17.34 13.86 -17.44
C ASP A 76 17.49 13.21 -18.82
N ASP A 77 16.35 12.93 -19.47
CA ASP A 77 16.27 12.45 -20.85
C ASP A 77 15.03 13.06 -21.49
N GLN A 78 15.24 14.06 -22.34
CA GLN A 78 14.19 14.90 -22.92
C GLN A 78 13.09 14.13 -23.68
N GLN A 79 13.33 12.87 -24.05
CA GLN A 79 12.40 12.06 -24.83
C GLN A 79 11.73 10.94 -24.02
N THR A 80 12.02 10.86 -22.73
CA THR A 80 11.54 9.78 -21.87
C THR A 80 10.57 10.32 -20.83
N THR A 81 9.41 9.66 -20.71
CA THR A 81 8.49 9.85 -19.59
C THR A 81 8.62 8.67 -18.65
N PHE A 82 8.96 8.95 -17.40
CA PHE A 82 8.90 7.99 -16.30
C PHE A 82 7.48 7.90 -15.78
N SER A 83 7.04 6.71 -15.40
CA SER A 83 5.69 6.43 -14.93
C SER A 83 5.73 5.42 -13.79
N LEU A 84 5.42 5.84 -12.56
CA LEU A 84 5.32 4.96 -11.40
C LEU A 84 3.92 4.35 -11.34
N LEU A 85 3.83 3.03 -11.23
CA LEU A 85 2.55 2.33 -11.10
C LEU A 85 2.14 2.24 -9.63
N LEU A 86 1.17 3.05 -9.21
CA LEU A 86 0.64 2.96 -7.85
C LEU A 86 -0.40 1.84 -7.76
N LYS A 87 -0.08 0.79 -7.00
CA LYS A 87 -1.02 -0.28 -6.68
C LYS A 87 -1.90 0.17 -5.50
N ARG A 88 -3.13 0.58 -5.79
CA ARG A 88 -4.12 1.01 -4.78
C ARG A 88 -5.08 -0.12 -4.36
N THR A 89 -4.78 -1.37 -4.72
CA THR A 89 -5.55 -2.53 -4.27
C THR A 89 -5.52 -2.62 -2.76
N PHE A 90 -6.69 -2.90 -2.18
CA PHE A 90 -6.91 -2.87 -0.73
C PHE A 90 -6.60 -1.51 -0.08
N HIS A 91 -6.53 -0.41 -0.82
CA HIS A 91 -6.52 0.93 -0.23
C HIS A 91 -7.71 1.12 0.73
N TYR A 92 -7.61 2.04 1.69
CA TYR A 92 -8.69 2.26 2.66
C TYR A 92 -10.05 2.43 1.97
N ASP A 93 -10.11 3.22 0.91
CA ASP A 93 -11.35 3.52 0.17
C ASP A 93 -11.73 2.45 -0.89
N ASP A 94 -11.02 1.32 -0.95
CA ASP A 94 -11.28 0.25 -1.93
C ASP A 94 -12.58 -0.52 -1.61
N ASP A 95 -13.41 -0.75 -2.64
CA ASP A 95 -14.66 -1.52 -2.56
C ASP A 95 -14.43 -2.99 -2.16
N LEU A 96 -13.21 -3.51 -2.33
CA LEU A 96 -12.83 -4.84 -1.84
C LEU A 96 -13.05 -4.98 -0.33
N TRP A 97 -13.11 -3.90 0.46
CA TRP A 97 -13.45 -4.00 1.89
C TRP A 97 -14.96 -4.13 2.15
N SER A 98 -15.82 -3.68 1.23
CA SER A 98 -17.27 -3.54 1.44
C SER A 98 -18.13 -4.46 0.56
N ASN A 99 -17.51 -5.21 -0.37
CA ASN A 99 -18.19 -6.17 -1.23
C ASN A 99 -17.94 -7.65 -0.84
N LYS A 100 -18.73 -8.57 -1.40
CA LYS A 100 -18.55 -10.04 -1.27
C LYS A 100 -17.99 -10.66 -2.54
N LYS A 101 -17.04 -9.99 -3.19
CA LYS A 101 -16.32 -10.48 -4.36
C LYS A 101 -14.95 -11.02 -3.96
N THR A 102 -14.54 -12.09 -4.61
CA THR A 102 -13.18 -12.64 -4.52
C THR A 102 -12.20 -11.78 -5.31
N PHE A 103 -10.94 -11.77 -4.91
CA PHE A 103 -9.85 -11.16 -5.68
C PHE A 103 -8.69 -12.16 -5.73
N ASN A 104 -8.19 -12.45 -6.94
CA ASN A 104 -7.03 -13.33 -7.16
C ASN A 104 -7.06 -14.66 -6.37
N LEU A 105 -8.08 -15.50 -6.59
CA LEU A 105 -8.24 -16.77 -5.85
C LEU A 105 -7.01 -17.69 -5.91
N GLU A 106 -6.31 -17.69 -7.04
CA GLU A 106 -5.09 -18.49 -7.24
C GLU A 106 -3.98 -18.10 -6.27
N GLY A 107 -3.85 -16.82 -5.93
CA GLY A 107 -2.88 -16.34 -4.93
C GLY A 107 -3.16 -16.86 -3.51
N GLY A 108 -4.38 -17.33 -3.24
CA GLY A 108 -4.74 -17.91 -1.94
C GLY A 108 -4.27 -19.35 -1.71
N LYS A 109 -3.70 -20.01 -2.72
CA LYS A 109 -3.30 -21.43 -2.64
C LYS A 109 -1.99 -21.64 -1.88
N THR A 110 -1.10 -20.66 -1.93
CA THR A 110 0.27 -20.75 -1.45
C THR A 110 0.44 -20.24 -0.02
N GLY A 111 -0.45 -19.35 0.45
CA GLY A 111 -0.50 -18.84 1.82
C GLY A 111 0.75 -18.02 2.23
N LEU A 112 0.55 -16.87 2.88
CA LEU A 112 1.66 -15.99 3.33
C LEU A 112 2.69 -15.64 2.24
N ASP A 113 2.27 -15.60 0.97
CA ASP A 113 3.10 -15.18 -0.15
C ASP A 113 2.96 -13.66 -0.41
N SER A 114 3.46 -13.17 -1.54
CA SER A 114 3.33 -11.76 -1.92
C SER A 114 2.20 -11.50 -2.92
N ASN A 115 1.28 -12.45 -3.09
CA ASN A 115 0.15 -12.31 -4.00
C ASN A 115 -1.08 -11.80 -3.25
N GLU A 116 -1.39 -10.52 -3.46
CA GLU A 116 -2.61 -9.91 -2.95
C GLU A 116 -3.85 -10.71 -3.34
N THR A 117 -4.67 -11.04 -2.35
CA THR A 117 -5.77 -11.99 -2.49
C THR A 117 -6.92 -11.62 -1.53
N LYS A 118 -8.16 -11.88 -1.96
CA LYS A 118 -9.35 -11.87 -1.11
C LYS A 118 -10.16 -13.14 -1.33
N LEU A 119 -10.27 -13.95 -0.27
CA LEU A 119 -10.95 -15.23 -0.28
C LEU A 119 -12.38 -15.14 0.31
N PRO A 120 -13.27 -16.10 0.00
CA PRO A 120 -14.61 -16.16 0.59
C PRO A 120 -14.65 -16.21 2.13
N THR A 121 -13.56 -16.67 2.76
CA THR A 121 -13.40 -16.66 4.22
C THR A 121 -13.53 -15.25 4.81
N TYR A 122 -13.26 -14.20 4.04
CA TYR A 122 -13.44 -12.81 4.46
C TYR A 122 -14.89 -12.48 4.90
N TRP A 123 -15.90 -13.06 4.24
CA TRP A 123 -17.32 -12.76 4.51
C TRP A 123 -18.15 -13.94 5.05
N ASN A 124 -17.59 -15.15 5.07
CA ASN A 124 -18.31 -16.37 5.45
C ASN A 124 -17.71 -17.13 6.65
N THR A 125 -16.64 -16.63 7.29
CA THR A 125 -15.99 -17.31 8.43
C THR A 125 -16.22 -16.54 9.74
N PRO A 126 -17.01 -17.09 10.68
CA PRO A 126 -17.08 -16.59 12.06
C PRO A 126 -15.77 -16.83 12.82
N PHE A 127 -15.41 -15.94 13.73
CA PHE A 127 -14.19 -16.05 14.53
C PHE A 127 -14.31 -15.34 15.88
N THR A 128 -13.36 -15.63 16.77
CA THR A 128 -13.17 -14.96 18.05
C THR A 128 -11.88 -14.13 18.11
N ARG A 129 -10.90 -14.48 17.26
CA ARG A 129 -9.57 -13.86 17.22
C ARG A 129 -9.15 -13.60 15.77
N ILE A 130 -8.48 -12.48 15.55
CA ILE A 130 -7.89 -12.10 14.25
C ILE A 130 -6.38 -12.13 14.40
N CYS A 131 -5.69 -12.83 13.50
CA CYS A 131 -4.24 -12.81 13.38
C CYS A 131 -3.83 -11.86 12.24
N LEU A 132 -3.09 -10.81 12.60
CA LEU A 132 -2.58 -9.79 11.70
C LEU A 132 -1.07 -10.00 11.52
N GLY A 133 -0.64 -10.14 10.28
CA GLY A 133 0.76 -10.35 9.91
C GLY A 133 1.27 -9.28 8.95
N MET A 134 2.52 -8.86 9.11
CA MET A 134 3.21 -8.05 8.12
C MET A 134 4.52 -8.71 7.73
N LYS A 135 4.80 -8.74 6.43
CA LYS A 135 6.08 -9.14 5.86
C LYS A 135 6.83 -7.95 5.29
N ILE A 136 8.06 -7.75 5.76
CA ILE A 136 8.96 -6.70 5.28
C ILE A 136 10.29 -7.36 4.91
N GLY A 137 10.55 -7.48 3.61
CA GLY A 137 11.66 -8.31 3.12
C GLY A 137 11.41 -9.78 3.48
N GLU A 138 12.33 -10.37 4.24
CA GLU A 138 12.24 -11.76 4.71
C GLU A 138 11.67 -11.88 6.13
N GLU A 139 11.42 -10.76 6.81
CA GLU A 139 10.93 -10.75 8.19
C GLU A 139 9.39 -10.75 8.23
N ASP A 140 8.82 -11.75 8.90
CA ASP A 140 7.40 -11.86 9.17
C ASP A 140 7.12 -11.55 10.65
N SER A 141 6.15 -10.68 10.94
CA SER A 141 5.76 -10.32 12.30
C SER A 141 4.26 -10.35 12.47
N PHE A 142 3.80 -10.88 13.61
CA PHE A 142 2.38 -11.12 13.86
C PHE A 142 1.90 -10.57 15.21
N ILE A 143 0.66 -10.09 15.21
CA ILE A 143 -0.12 -9.74 16.39
C ILE A 143 -1.51 -10.35 16.31
N ALA A 144 -2.19 -10.46 17.45
CA ALA A 144 -3.55 -10.97 17.52
C ALA A 144 -4.49 -9.94 18.16
N ILE A 145 -5.74 -9.91 17.69
CA ILE A 145 -6.84 -9.12 18.27
C ILE A 145 -7.95 -10.06 18.68
N ASP A 146 -8.33 -10.02 19.95
CA ASP A 146 -9.53 -10.70 20.45
C ASP A 146 -10.77 -9.85 20.15
N LYS A 147 -11.51 -10.24 19.11
CA LYS A 147 -12.70 -9.53 18.66
C LYS A 147 -13.67 -10.49 17.98
N PRO A 148 -14.67 -11.03 18.70
CA PRO A 148 -15.66 -11.90 18.10
C PRO A 148 -16.49 -11.19 17.02
N ALA A 149 -16.69 -11.84 15.89
CA ALA A 149 -17.55 -11.38 14.80
C ALA A 149 -18.01 -12.55 13.92
N SER A 150 -19.10 -12.33 13.17
CA SER A 150 -19.61 -13.32 12.21
C SER A 150 -18.75 -13.46 10.96
N SER A 151 -17.93 -12.44 10.65
CA SER A 151 -16.95 -12.38 9.55
C SER A 151 -16.20 -11.05 9.57
N LEU A 152 -15.07 -10.96 8.86
CA LEU A 152 -14.30 -9.70 8.73
C LEU A 152 -15.14 -8.66 7.98
N TYR A 153 -15.90 -9.11 6.98
CA TYR A 153 -16.89 -8.30 6.28
C TYR A 153 -17.86 -7.62 7.25
N SER A 154 -18.48 -8.38 8.16
CA SER A 154 -19.44 -7.82 9.14
C SER A 154 -18.80 -6.80 10.11
N LEU A 155 -17.48 -6.89 10.30
CA LEU A 155 -16.73 -6.03 11.21
C LEU A 155 -16.22 -4.74 10.53
N ILE A 156 -16.01 -4.76 9.21
CA ILE A 156 -15.32 -3.68 8.47
C ILE A 156 -16.26 -2.98 7.48
N ALA A 157 -17.12 -3.71 6.76
CA ALA A 157 -17.81 -3.24 5.56
C ALA A 157 -18.73 -2.03 5.78
N ASP A 158 -19.27 -1.87 7.00
CA ASP A 158 -20.16 -0.75 7.33
C ASP A 158 -19.42 0.58 7.58
N GLY A 159 -18.09 0.59 7.53
CA GLY A 159 -17.26 1.78 7.72
C GLY A 159 -17.25 2.34 9.14
N LYS A 160 -17.91 1.69 10.11
CA LYS A 160 -17.98 2.20 11.49
C LYS A 160 -16.69 1.96 12.25
N TYR A 161 -16.23 2.99 12.96
CA TYR A 161 -15.09 2.89 13.86
C TYR A 161 -15.40 1.95 15.02
N ARG A 162 -14.47 1.03 15.31
CA ARG A 162 -14.54 0.13 16.46
C ARG A 162 -13.17 0.06 17.12
N ALA A 163 -13.08 0.52 18.36
CA ALA A 163 -11.81 0.57 19.09
C ALA A 163 -11.28 -0.84 19.43
N THR A 164 -9.95 -0.94 19.49
CA THR A 164 -9.23 -2.05 20.14
C THR A 164 -8.46 -1.52 21.35
N SER A 165 -7.86 -2.44 22.12
CA SER A 165 -7.05 -2.10 23.29
C SER A 165 -5.71 -2.84 23.26
N LEU A 166 -5.11 -3.00 22.08
CA LEU A 166 -3.80 -3.67 21.94
C LEU A 166 -2.66 -2.81 22.46
N GLY A 167 -2.80 -1.49 22.36
CA GLY A 167 -1.78 -0.54 22.70
C GLY A 167 -0.72 -0.37 21.61
N ARG A 168 -0.11 0.81 21.61
CA ARG A 168 0.90 1.27 20.63
C ARG A 168 2.02 0.26 20.36
N ASN A 169 2.57 -0.33 21.42
CA ASN A 169 3.73 -1.23 21.30
C ASN A 169 3.37 -2.51 20.54
N SER A 170 2.14 -3.01 20.69
CA SER A 170 1.65 -4.15 19.91
C SER A 170 1.64 -3.83 18.43
N TRP A 171 1.12 -2.68 18.00
CA TRP A 171 1.15 -2.27 16.60
C TRP A 171 2.58 -2.10 16.07
N LYS A 172 3.50 -1.54 16.86
CA LYS A 172 4.91 -1.41 16.49
C LYS A 172 5.60 -2.76 16.27
N ARG A 173 5.17 -3.84 16.95
CA ARG A 173 5.72 -5.20 16.74
C ARG A 173 5.56 -5.71 15.31
N LEU A 174 4.54 -5.27 14.56
CA LEU A 174 4.37 -5.64 13.15
C LEU A 174 5.53 -5.15 12.25
N ILE A 175 6.22 -4.10 12.68
CA ILE A 175 7.30 -3.44 11.91
C ILE A 175 8.69 -3.71 12.52
N GLY A 176 8.73 -4.07 13.80
CA GLY A 176 9.97 -4.34 14.53
C GLY A 176 10.70 -3.09 15.00
N SER A 177 12.02 -3.15 15.08
CA SER A 177 12.87 -2.06 15.61
C SER A 177 12.79 -0.76 14.79
N ARG A 178 12.37 -0.86 13.51
CA ARG A 178 12.22 0.28 12.60
C ARG A 178 10.92 1.04 12.79
N ALA A 179 9.97 0.51 13.57
CA ALA A 179 8.64 1.09 13.75
C ALA A 179 8.70 2.51 14.30
N SER A 180 7.93 3.43 13.71
CA SER A 180 7.87 4.83 14.11
C SER A 180 6.45 5.37 14.06
N LEU A 181 6.03 6.08 15.09
CA LEU A 181 4.70 6.68 15.18
C LEU A 181 4.82 8.03 15.89
N GLN A 182 3.87 8.93 15.69
CA GLN A 182 3.77 10.17 16.49
C GLN A 182 3.01 9.91 17.79
N ARG A 183 3.26 10.72 18.84
CA ARG A 183 3.00 10.34 20.25
C ARG A 183 1.56 10.52 20.73
N ASN A 184 0.74 11.26 20.00
CA ASN A 184 -0.61 11.67 20.39
C ASN A 184 -1.67 11.09 19.44
N CYS A 185 -2.94 11.42 19.72
CA CYS A 185 -4.17 10.80 19.19
C CYS A 185 -4.34 9.33 19.57
N ASN A 186 -3.36 8.49 19.25
CA ASN A 186 -3.27 7.08 19.67
C ASN A 186 -4.54 6.26 19.39
N LYS A 187 -5.21 6.53 18.26
CA LYS A 187 -6.49 5.90 17.91
C LYS A 187 -6.22 4.57 17.21
N GLU A 188 -6.82 3.49 17.69
CA GLU A 188 -6.61 2.13 17.19
C GLU A 188 -7.90 1.35 16.97
N GLY A 189 -7.86 0.35 16.07
CA GLY A 189 -8.94 -0.61 15.85
C GLY A 189 -9.36 -0.72 14.39
N PHE A 190 -10.68 -0.78 14.15
CA PHE A 190 -11.28 -0.96 12.82
C PHE A 190 -11.85 0.35 12.29
N ASN A 191 -11.73 0.58 10.97
CA ASN A 191 -12.15 1.81 10.28
C ASN A 191 -11.68 3.07 11.02
N VAL A 192 -10.38 3.08 11.33
CA VAL A 192 -9.73 4.16 12.05
C VAL A 192 -9.51 5.30 11.07
N VAL A 193 -10.16 6.43 11.34
CA VAL A 193 -10.00 7.66 10.56
C VAL A 193 -9.68 8.82 11.49
N CYS A 194 -8.78 9.67 11.03
CA CYS A 194 -8.54 10.98 11.63
C CYS A 194 -9.78 11.88 11.43
N THR A 195 -9.92 12.97 12.18
CA THR A 195 -11.09 13.87 12.02
C THR A 195 -11.19 14.43 10.60
N ARG A 196 -10.04 14.74 9.98
CA ARG A 196 -9.98 15.15 8.57
C ARG A 196 -9.76 13.92 7.68
N ALA A 197 -10.65 13.71 6.71
CA ALA A 197 -10.63 12.52 5.86
C ALA A 197 -9.38 12.39 4.95
N SER A 198 -8.65 13.48 4.69
CA SER A 198 -7.40 13.47 3.93
C SER A 198 -6.19 12.99 4.73
N HIS A 199 -6.33 12.86 6.05
CA HIS A 199 -5.27 12.45 6.96
C HIS A 199 -5.24 10.93 7.13
N SER A 200 -4.25 10.45 7.88
CA SER A 200 -3.99 9.03 8.09
C SER A 200 -5.26 8.28 8.50
N LYS A 201 -5.50 7.17 7.80
CA LYS A 201 -6.64 6.27 8.00
C LYS A 201 -6.22 4.81 7.78
N ALA A 202 -6.92 3.87 8.41
CA ALA A 202 -6.67 2.43 8.30
C ALA A 202 -7.95 1.61 8.52
N ARG A 203 -8.16 0.57 7.70
CA ARG A 203 -9.28 -0.37 7.91
C ARG A 203 -9.07 -1.20 9.16
N ILE A 204 -7.83 -1.59 9.43
CA ILE A 204 -7.40 -2.19 10.68
C ILE A 204 -6.05 -1.57 11.02
N GLY A 205 -5.95 -0.79 12.10
CA GLY A 205 -4.69 -0.09 12.35
C GLY A 205 -4.66 0.82 13.55
N TYR A 206 -3.58 1.57 13.61
CA TYR A 206 -3.27 2.60 14.58
C TYR A 206 -2.89 3.89 13.84
N ILE A 207 -3.47 5.03 14.24
CA ILE A 207 -3.07 6.35 13.73
C ILE A 207 -2.63 7.25 14.89
N GLY A 208 -1.69 8.14 14.59
CA GLY A 208 -1.17 9.09 15.56
C GLY A 208 -0.74 10.40 14.92
N ASN A 209 -0.56 11.39 15.77
CA ASN A 209 -0.06 12.72 15.43
C ASN A 209 0.74 13.31 16.60
N GLN A 210 1.18 14.56 16.50
CA GLN A 210 1.96 15.27 17.52
C GLN A 210 1.17 16.36 18.24
N GLU A 211 -0.06 16.66 17.81
CA GLU A 211 -0.95 17.67 18.38
C GLU A 211 -1.81 17.12 19.52
N SER A 212 -2.64 17.97 20.14
CA SER A 212 -3.49 17.59 21.29
C SER A 212 -4.83 16.92 20.90
N ASN A 213 -5.14 16.85 19.60
CA ASN A 213 -6.39 16.29 19.08
C ASN A 213 -6.10 15.29 17.94
N CYS A 214 -7.11 14.56 17.48
CA CYS A 214 -6.99 13.66 16.32
C CYS A 214 -7.35 14.34 14.99
N GLY A 215 -6.98 15.60 14.79
CA GLY A 215 -7.37 16.41 13.62
C GLY A 215 -6.47 16.25 12.39
N SER A 216 -5.17 16.04 12.61
CA SER A 216 -4.11 16.17 11.61
C SER A 216 -3.16 14.96 11.51
N CYS A 217 -3.65 13.78 11.90
CA CYS A 217 -2.93 12.50 11.85
C CYS A 217 -2.16 12.24 10.56
N ASP A 218 -0.90 11.93 10.74
CA ASP A 218 0.14 11.85 9.71
C ASP A 218 1.22 10.82 10.09
N SER A 219 0.90 9.97 11.08
CA SER A 219 1.54 8.68 11.27
C SER A 219 0.52 7.57 11.41
N ARG A 220 0.89 6.38 10.94
CA ARG A 220 0.06 5.18 11.03
C ARG A 220 0.86 3.88 10.93
N ILE A 221 0.30 2.82 11.50
CA ILE A 221 0.62 1.42 11.19
C ILE A 221 -0.69 0.70 10.93
N GLY A 222 -0.81 -0.04 9.84
CA GLY A 222 -2.01 -0.83 9.64
C GLY A 222 -2.18 -1.46 8.26
N PHE A 223 -3.39 -1.94 8.04
CA PHE A 223 -3.88 -2.65 6.87
C PHE A 223 -5.01 -1.85 6.24
N GLY A 224 -5.03 -1.80 4.91
CA GLY A 224 -5.96 -0.98 4.16
C GLY A 224 -5.87 0.48 4.57
N THR A 225 -4.67 1.04 4.45
CA THR A 225 -4.38 2.41 4.87
C THR A 225 -4.41 3.39 3.72
N GLY A 226 -4.39 4.69 4.05
CA GLY A 226 -4.40 5.80 3.10
C GLY A 226 -4.19 7.14 3.79
N GLY A 227 -4.28 8.22 3.02
CA GLY A 227 -4.12 9.60 3.47
C GLY A 227 -2.67 10.05 3.71
N ASN A 228 -2.51 11.30 4.14
CA ASN A 228 -1.23 11.94 4.50
C ASN A 228 -0.42 11.06 5.49
N PRO A 229 0.90 10.84 5.30
CA PRO A 229 1.82 11.53 4.39
C PRO A 229 2.00 10.96 3.00
N ASP A 230 1.52 9.76 2.75
CA ASP A 230 1.49 9.20 1.42
C ASP A 230 0.29 8.25 1.32
N ASP A 231 -0.63 8.59 0.41
CA ASP A 231 -1.92 7.95 0.21
C ASP A 231 -1.80 6.60 -0.51
N SER A 232 -0.67 6.33 -1.15
CA SER A 232 -0.46 5.09 -1.92
C SER A 232 -0.06 3.89 -1.07
N ASN A 233 0.53 4.11 0.11
CA ASN A 233 0.90 3.02 1.00
C ASN A 233 -0.35 2.44 1.68
N THR A 234 -0.78 1.25 1.22
CA THR A 234 -1.98 0.55 1.71
C THR A 234 -1.70 -0.37 2.91
N CYS A 235 -0.44 -0.72 3.18
CA CYS A 235 -0.05 -1.58 4.31
C CYS A 235 1.40 -1.33 4.75
N GLY A 236 1.60 -1.13 6.06
CA GLY A 236 2.92 -0.90 6.64
C GLY A 236 2.93 0.26 7.63
N ASN A 237 4.00 1.08 7.61
CA ASN A 237 4.22 2.19 8.54
C ASN A 237 4.57 3.49 7.84
N GLN A 238 3.82 4.55 8.18
CA GLN A 238 4.13 5.93 7.78
C GLN A 238 4.34 6.78 9.03
N ALA A 239 5.38 7.62 9.02
CA ALA A 239 5.58 8.63 10.05
C ALA A 239 6.51 9.74 9.54
N ARG A 240 6.00 10.97 9.43
CA ARG A 240 6.75 12.09 8.81
C ARG A 240 7.10 13.23 9.75
N HIS A 241 6.21 13.60 10.68
CA HIS A 241 6.34 14.84 11.44
C HIS A 241 6.62 14.56 12.92
N ASN A 242 7.86 14.77 13.38
CA ASN A 242 8.28 14.54 14.78
C ASN A 242 7.86 13.17 15.38
N PRO A 243 8.11 12.04 14.69
CA PRO A 243 7.74 10.74 15.22
C PRO A 243 8.74 10.23 16.25
N ASP A 244 8.37 9.17 16.98
CA ASP A 244 9.13 8.62 18.10
C ASP A 244 10.39 7.83 17.70
N ASN A 245 10.57 7.49 16.41
CA ASN A 245 11.73 6.74 15.91
C ASN A 245 12.11 7.14 14.48
N SER A 246 12.48 8.42 14.30
CA SER A 246 12.83 9.04 13.01
C SER A 246 11.71 8.92 11.96
N LYS A 247 11.87 9.63 10.84
CA LYS A 247 10.93 9.51 9.71
C LYS A 247 10.98 8.10 9.13
N ARG A 248 9.81 7.54 8.83
CA ARG A 248 9.66 6.20 8.25
C ARG A 248 8.63 6.20 7.14
N HIS A 249 8.98 5.48 6.09
CA HIS A 249 8.13 5.10 4.99
C HIS A 249 8.41 3.64 4.69
N ILE A 250 7.58 2.76 5.24
CA ILE A 250 7.75 1.31 5.16
C ILE A 250 6.48 0.73 4.56
N THR A 251 6.63 0.01 3.47
CA THR A 251 5.60 -0.83 2.87
C THR A 251 5.78 -2.27 3.35
N ALA A 252 4.67 -2.99 3.51
CA ALA A 252 4.66 -4.38 3.93
C ALA A 252 3.59 -5.15 3.16
N MET A 253 3.83 -6.44 2.94
CA MET A 253 2.74 -7.34 2.56
C MET A 253 1.93 -7.65 3.82
N GLY A 254 0.62 -7.44 3.76
CA GLY A 254 -0.28 -7.60 4.90
C GLY A 254 -1.08 -8.91 4.83
N TYR A 255 -1.13 -9.62 5.94
CA TYR A 255 -1.93 -10.83 6.12
C TYR A 255 -3.00 -10.61 7.19
N ILE A 256 -4.25 -10.93 6.85
CA ILE A 256 -5.37 -10.93 7.79
C ILE A 256 -5.98 -12.31 7.74
N SER A 257 -5.94 -13.02 8.86
CA SER A 257 -6.49 -14.37 9.02
C SER A 257 -7.35 -14.45 10.28
N VAL A 258 -8.38 -15.28 10.24
CA VAL A 258 -9.41 -15.44 11.27
C VAL A 258 -9.76 -16.90 11.48
#